data_AF-A4I9T8-F1
#
_entry.id   AF-A4I9T8-F1
#
_cell.length_a   1.000
_cell.length_b   1.000
_cell.length_c   1.000
_cell.angle_alpha   90.00
_cell.angle_beta   90.00
_cell.angle_gamma   90.00
#
_symmetry.space_group_name_H-M   'P 1'
#
loop_
_entity.id
_entity.type
_entity.pdbx_description
1 polymer ?
#
loop_
_entity_poly.entity_id
_entity_poly.type
_entity_poly.pdbx_seq_one_letter_code
_entity_poly.pdbx_strand_id
1 'polypeptide(L)'
;MHARSLLRQQTSAAALQPLRSVVAIGLRQEFDPHWPLPLPPPLPMNKQKHTLVLDIDETLIHTYAMGLHDDSKDRTRDPALQGVSLIDYNVLLRPHLKEFLEEVNQLFEVVFWTAGTASYCCAVLDALEQQVMQLPRSFYSHVELAKESHKMKSSTSHTNFYALSRTQTLEQQGYMKYLPMLGRKISSVVMLDDNVRSFPLTPRNGIRIDAFDPDDRVLQRYMFALRRVQEEKPHEMEDALVQCLQQGQQEIARLEKDRALLDVLPVLRAVAQVPAGQDVTKELDHWRDLDYVRCDDFMETMNVRSAVRQQILGVTLPERRSTPIPAQKLSFMNSGFLESANAEMTLHHTRSARHSKL
;
A
#
# COMPACT_ATOMS: atom_id res chain seq x y z
N MET A 1 16.70 -43.10 30.45
CA MET A 1 17.33 -41.77 30.27
C MET A 1 17.67 -41.60 28.79
N HIS A 2 17.24 -40.52 28.13
CA HIS A 2 17.52 -40.06 26.73
C HIS A 2 16.29 -39.78 25.84
N ALA A 3 15.05 -39.85 26.34
CA ALA A 3 13.87 -39.32 25.64
C ALA A 3 13.52 -37.86 26.02
N ARG A 4 14.41 -37.14 26.73
CA ARG A 4 14.21 -35.73 27.14
C ARG A 4 15.00 -34.71 26.30
N SER A 5 15.52 -35.11 25.14
CA SER A 5 16.39 -34.27 24.30
C SER A 5 15.76 -33.74 23.00
N LEU A 6 14.46 -33.92 22.79
CA LEU A 6 13.75 -33.07 21.82
C LEU A 6 13.43 -31.75 22.52
N LEU A 7 14.50 -30.98 22.75
CA LEU A 7 14.43 -29.58 23.12
C LEU A 7 13.46 -28.90 22.16
N ARG A 8 12.39 -28.35 22.73
CA ARG A 8 11.91 -27.00 22.42
C ARG A 8 11.98 -26.66 20.93
N GLN A 9 11.26 -27.42 20.11
CA GLN A 9 10.43 -26.75 19.12
C GLN A 9 9.30 -26.07 19.90
N GLN A 10 9.65 -25.00 20.62
CA GLN A 10 8.74 -23.88 20.72
C GLN A 10 8.65 -23.39 19.27
N THR A 11 7.76 -24.03 18.50
CA THR A 11 6.99 -23.28 17.52
C THR A 11 6.49 -22.11 18.34
N SER A 12 7.11 -20.93 18.19
CA SER A 12 6.52 -19.71 18.68
C SER A 12 5.10 -19.79 18.16
N ALA A 13 4.11 -19.85 19.05
CA ALA A 13 2.74 -19.63 18.64
C ALA A 13 2.81 -18.26 17.95
N ALA A 14 2.90 -18.27 16.62
CA ALA A 14 3.10 -17.07 15.83
C ALA A 14 1.94 -16.18 16.24
N ALA A 15 2.26 -15.03 16.84
CA ALA A 15 1.29 -14.26 17.59
C ALA A 15 0.14 -13.88 16.65
N LEU A 16 -0.98 -14.59 16.77
CA LEU A 16 -2.20 -14.28 16.03
C LEU A 16 -2.59 -12.85 16.37
N GLN A 17 -2.77 -12.01 15.36
CA GLN A 17 -3.30 -10.67 15.57
C GLN A 17 -4.76 -10.65 15.12
N PRO A 18 -5.70 -10.26 16.01
CA PRO A 18 -7.11 -10.17 15.65
C PRO A 18 -7.31 -9.29 14.43
N LEU A 19 -8.16 -9.73 13.50
CA LEU A 19 -8.43 -8.97 12.29
C LEU A 19 -9.21 -7.71 12.67
N ARG A 20 -8.71 -6.55 12.24
CA ARG A 20 -9.32 -5.25 12.54
C ARG A 20 -9.94 -4.66 11.28
N SER A 21 -11.08 -4.00 11.45
CA SER A 21 -11.66 -3.13 10.44
C SER A 21 -11.73 -1.69 10.93
N VAL A 22 -11.70 -0.76 9.98
CA VAL A 22 -11.94 0.67 10.20
C VAL A 22 -12.88 1.19 9.12
N VAL A 23 -13.49 2.35 9.40
CA VAL A 23 -14.24 3.09 8.39
C VAL A 23 -13.40 4.30 7.98
N ALA A 24 -13.02 4.34 6.71
CA ALA A 24 -12.36 5.48 6.09
C ALA A 24 -13.43 6.40 5.50
N ILE A 25 -13.52 7.62 6.03
CA ILE A 25 -14.53 8.61 5.62
C ILE A 25 -13.88 9.56 4.62
N GLY A 26 -14.45 9.63 3.43
CA GLY A 26 -13.95 10.46 2.33
C GLY A 26 -14.99 11.41 1.77
N LEU A 27 -14.54 12.39 0.98
CA LEU A 27 -15.43 13.14 0.11
C LEU A 27 -15.95 12.21 -0.99
N ARG A 28 -17.25 12.27 -1.28
CA ARG A 28 -17.84 11.50 -2.40
C ARG A 28 -17.41 12.03 -3.76
N GLN A 29 -17.19 13.33 -3.85
CA GLN A 29 -16.80 14.00 -5.09
C GLN A 29 -15.31 13.78 -5.35
N GLU A 30 -14.97 13.35 -6.57
CA GLU A 30 -13.58 13.22 -7.00
C GLU A 30 -12.95 14.60 -7.22
N PHE A 31 -11.64 14.69 -6.97
CA PHE A 31 -10.85 15.91 -7.09
C PHE A 31 -9.42 15.58 -7.56
N ASP A 32 -8.66 16.60 -7.95
CA ASP A 32 -7.28 16.42 -8.39
C ASP A 32 -6.35 16.07 -7.23
N PRO A 33 -5.30 15.25 -7.43
CA PRO A 33 -4.38 14.86 -6.37
C PRO A 33 -3.73 16.06 -5.69
N HIS A 34 -3.58 15.99 -4.36
CA HIS A 34 -3.07 17.10 -3.55
C HIS A 34 -1.60 17.44 -3.83
N TRP A 35 -0.77 16.45 -4.19
CA TRP A 35 0.67 16.66 -4.41
C TRP A 35 1.03 16.71 -5.89
N PRO A 36 1.97 17.57 -6.30
CA PRO A 36 2.49 17.56 -7.66
C PRO A 36 3.44 16.38 -7.88
N LEU A 37 3.71 16.10 -9.16
CA LEU A 37 4.87 15.33 -9.59
C LEU A 37 5.82 16.21 -10.43
N PRO A 38 7.14 16.15 -10.22
CA PRO A 38 7.82 15.40 -9.16
C PRO A 38 7.43 15.87 -7.75
N LEU A 39 7.57 15.00 -6.76
CA LEU A 39 7.19 15.31 -5.38
C LEU A 39 8.03 16.48 -4.84
N PRO A 40 7.47 17.31 -3.94
CA PRO A 40 8.25 18.30 -3.20
C PRO A 40 9.43 17.64 -2.45
N PRO A 41 10.42 18.42 -1.98
CA PRO A 41 11.51 17.88 -1.19
C PRO A 41 11.02 17.04 0.00
N PRO A 42 11.78 16.03 0.45
CA PRO A 42 11.44 15.25 1.63
C PRO A 42 11.16 16.16 2.83
N LEU A 43 10.19 15.77 3.67
CA LEU A 43 9.92 16.45 4.93
C LEU A 43 11.20 16.56 5.76
N PRO A 44 11.36 17.59 6.61
CA PRO A 44 12.60 17.83 7.36
C PRO A 44 13.11 16.60 8.13
N MET A 45 12.20 15.82 8.74
CA MET A 45 12.52 14.60 9.48
C MET A 45 13.02 13.43 8.62
N ASN A 46 12.85 13.52 7.29
CA ASN A 46 13.14 12.47 6.33
C ASN A 46 14.34 12.79 5.43
N LYS A 47 15.01 13.94 5.60
CA LYS A 47 16.10 14.41 4.70
C LYS A 47 17.26 13.43 4.50
N GLN A 48 17.51 12.53 5.44
CA GLN A 48 18.62 11.56 5.40
C GLN A 48 18.15 10.12 5.18
N LYS A 49 16.85 9.91 4.96
CA LYS A 49 16.27 8.60 4.79
C LYS A 49 16.13 8.26 3.30
N HIS A 50 16.21 6.98 2.98
CA HIS A 50 15.78 6.47 1.69
C HIS A 50 14.26 6.58 1.55
N THR A 51 13.75 6.57 0.32
CA THR A 51 12.31 6.60 0.05
C THR A 51 11.78 5.18 -0.05
N LEU A 52 10.78 4.83 0.77
CA LEU A 52 9.99 3.62 0.64
C LEU A 52 8.63 4.00 0.05
N VAL A 53 8.36 3.51 -1.16
CA VAL A 53 7.05 3.61 -1.79
C VAL A 53 6.21 2.42 -1.36
N LEU A 54 5.07 2.67 -0.74
CA LEU A 54 4.13 1.65 -0.29
C LEU A 54 2.86 1.68 -1.13
N ASP A 55 2.48 0.55 -1.68
CA ASP A 55 1.08 0.36 -2.09
C ASP A 55 0.15 0.36 -0.87
N ILE A 56 -1.15 0.54 -1.11
CA ILE A 56 -2.20 0.58 -0.11
C ILE A 56 -3.09 -0.68 -0.25
N ASP A 57 -3.80 -0.76 -1.36
CA ASP A 57 -4.79 -1.81 -1.65
C ASP A 57 -4.12 -3.16 -1.88
N GLU A 58 -4.71 -4.24 -1.35
CA GLU A 58 -4.18 -5.61 -1.38
C GLU A 58 -2.73 -5.76 -0.86
N THR A 59 -2.15 -4.70 -0.28
CA THR A 59 -0.80 -4.68 0.31
C THR A 59 -0.87 -4.36 1.80
N LEU A 60 -1.52 -3.27 2.19
CA LEU A 60 -1.68 -2.83 3.58
C LEU A 60 -3.10 -3.03 4.10
N ILE A 61 -4.08 -2.93 3.20
CA ILE A 61 -5.50 -2.99 3.53
C ILE A 61 -6.30 -3.73 2.45
N HIS A 62 -7.57 -4.01 2.74
CA HIS A 62 -8.56 -4.47 1.76
C HIS A 62 -9.88 -3.75 1.95
N THR A 63 -10.39 -3.09 0.91
CA THR A 63 -11.68 -2.38 0.98
C THR A 63 -12.81 -3.27 0.45
N TYR A 64 -13.68 -3.74 1.35
CA TYR A 64 -14.69 -4.75 1.02
C TYR A 64 -16.11 -4.17 0.83
N ALA A 65 -16.35 -2.93 1.24
CA ALA A 65 -17.64 -2.27 1.05
C ALA A 65 -17.51 -0.74 1.05
N MET A 66 -18.41 -0.07 0.34
CA MET A 66 -18.59 1.38 0.41
C MET A 66 -20.06 1.75 0.49
N GLY A 67 -20.38 2.87 1.15
CA GLY A 67 -21.75 3.34 1.30
C GLY A 67 -21.82 4.85 1.59
N LEU A 68 -23.00 5.45 1.38
CA LEU A 68 -23.20 6.85 1.76
C LEU A 68 -23.03 7.00 3.27
N HIS A 69 -22.31 8.05 3.68
CA HIS A 69 -22.13 8.36 5.09
C HIS A 69 -23.49 8.71 5.72
N ASP A 70 -23.75 8.15 6.91
CA ASP A 70 -24.97 8.41 7.67
C ASP A 70 -24.78 9.62 8.61
N ASP A 71 -25.12 10.79 8.07
CA ASP A 71 -25.04 12.08 8.77
C ASP A 71 -25.86 12.11 10.08
N SER A 72 -26.86 11.22 10.26
CA SER A 72 -27.72 11.24 11.45
C SER A 72 -26.98 10.88 12.75
N LYS A 73 -25.79 10.28 12.63
CA LYS A 73 -24.96 9.87 13.76
C LYS A 73 -23.98 10.95 14.21
N ASP A 74 -23.71 11.97 13.40
CA ASP A 74 -22.74 13.02 13.72
C ASP A 74 -23.41 14.22 14.41
N ARG A 75 -23.42 14.20 15.76
CA ARG A 75 -24.01 15.27 16.58
C ARG A 75 -23.15 16.53 16.65
N THR A 76 -21.90 16.49 16.19
CA THR A 76 -20.91 17.56 16.33
C THR A 76 -20.21 17.85 15.00
N ARG A 77 -20.98 17.85 13.92
CA ARG A 77 -20.47 18.00 12.57
C ARG A 77 -19.75 19.35 12.41
N ASP A 78 -18.51 19.32 11.92
CA ASP A 78 -17.75 20.52 11.59
C ASP A 78 -18.54 21.35 10.55
N PRO A 79 -18.73 22.67 10.74
CA PRO A 79 -19.45 23.53 9.80
C PRO A 79 -18.97 23.42 8.35
N ALA A 80 -17.69 23.07 8.15
CA ALA A 80 -17.13 22.86 6.83
C ALA A 80 -17.77 21.68 6.06
N LEU A 81 -18.44 20.75 6.75
CA LEU A 81 -19.09 19.62 6.10
C LEU A 81 -20.53 19.92 5.66
N GLN A 82 -21.04 21.13 5.89
CA GLN A 82 -22.41 21.49 5.52
C GLN A 82 -22.60 21.45 4.00
N GLY A 83 -23.49 20.57 3.53
CA GLY A 83 -23.75 20.37 2.10
C GLY A 83 -22.72 19.48 1.40
N VAL A 84 -21.74 18.94 2.13
CA VAL A 84 -20.72 18.05 1.60
C VAL A 84 -21.20 16.60 1.68
N SER A 85 -21.25 15.91 0.54
CA SER A 85 -21.56 14.49 0.49
C SER A 85 -20.32 13.66 0.84
N LEU A 86 -20.44 12.82 1.86
CA LEU A 86 -19.38 11.91 2.32
C LEU A 86 -19.70 10.46 1.94
N ILE A 87 -18.65 9.65 1.87
CA ILE A 87 -18.70 8.22 1.62
C ILE A 87 -17.87 7.48 2.67
N ASP A 88 -18.40 6.36 3.14
CA ASP A 88 -17.74 5.45 4.07
C ASP A 88 -17.17 4.28 3.30
N TYR A 89 -15.86 4.05 3.41
CA TYR A 89 -15.19 2.84 2.96
C TYR A 89 -14.94 1.94 4.16
N ASN A 90 -15.45 0.72 4.13
CA ASN A 90 -15.17 -0.27 5.15
C ASN A 90 -13.91 -1.04 4.74
N VAL A 91 -12.90 -0.94 5.59
CA VAL A 91 -11.53 -1.36 5.28
C VAL A 91 -11.09 -2.41 6.29
N LEU A 92 -10.61 -3.55 5.83
CA LEU A 92 -9.84 -4.49 6.64
C LEU A 92 -8.39 -4.04 6.69
N LEU A 93 -7.82 -4.00 7.89
CA LEU A 93 -6.41 -3.74 8.08
C LEU A 93 -5.66 -5.06 8.01
N ARG A 94 -4.59 -5.11 7.20
CA ARG A 94 -3.69 -6.28 7.20
C ARG A 94 -3.11 -6.47 8.61
N PRO A 95 -3.01 -7.71 9.12
CA PRO A 95 -2.33 -7.96 10.38
C PRO A 95 -0.92 -7.35 10.41
N HIS A 96 -0.52 -6.86 11.58
CA HIS A 96 0.74 -6.19 11.87
C HIS A 96 0.93 -4.82 11.21
N LEU A 97 -0.12 -4.25 10.60
CA LEU A 97 -0.03 -2.98 9.88
C LEU A 97 0.47 -1.82 10.74
N LYS A 98 -0.02 -1.70 11.98
CA LYS A 98 0.36 -0.57 12.84
C LYS A 98 1.86 -0.63 13.15
N GLU A 99 2.31 -1.78 13.64
CA GLU A 99 3.69 -2.04 14.01
C GLU A 99 4.62 -1.88 12.81
N PHE A 100 4.20 -2.39 11.64
CA PHE A 100 4.90 -2.21 10.38
C PHE A 100 5.04 -0.73 10.00
N LEU A 101 3.94 0.04 9.98
CA LEU A 101 3.94 1.46 9.60
C LEU A 101 4.76 2.32 10.57
N GLU A 102 4.67 2.06 11.88
CA GLU A 102 5.47 2.75 12.89
C GLU A 102 6.96 2.52 12.68
N GLU A 103 7.37 1.30 12.33
CA GLU A 103 8.77 0.97 12.08
C GLU A 103 9.29 1.55 10.77
N VAL A 104 8.58 1.34 9.65
CA VAL A 104 9.06 1.86 8.35
C VAL A 104 9.05 3.39 8.30
N ASN A 105 8.16 4.06 9.04
CA ASN A 105 8.19 5.52 9.17
C ASN A 105 9.45 6.01 9.93
N GLN A 106 9.98 5.23 10.88
CA GLN A 106 11.25 5.55 11.52
C GLN A 106 12.43 5.36 10.56
N LEU A 107 12.38 4.34 9.72
CA LEU A 107 13.47 3.93 8.83
C LEU A 107 13.52 4.71 7.50
N PHE A 108 12.37 5.10 6.95
CA PHE A 108 12.25 5.64 5.59
C PHE A 108 11.51 6.99 5.51
N GLU A 109 11.72 7.70 4.41
CA GLU A 109 10.68 8.58 3.86
C GLU A 109 9.59 7.68 3.25
N VAL A 110 8.46 7.55 3.93
CA VAL A 110 7.34 6.76 3.40
C VAL A 110 6.51 7.61 2.43
N VAL A 111 6.28 7.08 1.23
CA VAL A 111 5.38 7.65 0.21
C VAL A 111 4.33 6.59 -0.11
N PHE A 112 3.05 6.91 0.11
CA PHE A 112 1.97 6.01 -0.28
C PHE A 112 1.64 6.20 -1.76
N TRP A 113 1.36 5.11 -2.49
CA TRP A 113 0.99 5.21 -3.89
C TRP A 113 -0.01 4.11 -4.27
N THR A 114 -1.27 4.48 -4.41
CA THR A 114 -2.37 3.59 -4.85
C THR A 114 -2.73 3.81 -6.32
N ALA A 115 -3.34 2.81 -6.96
CA ALA A 115 -4.05 2.96 -8.24
C ALA A 115 -5.55 3.31 -8.06
N GLY A 116 -6.00 3.54 -6.83
CA GLY A 116 -7.29 4.12 -6.47
C GLY A 116 -7.36 5.63 -6.76
N THR A 117 -8.56 6.19 -6.73
CA THR A 117 -8.76 7.63 -7.02
C THR A 117 -8.22 8.53 -5.89
N ALA A 118 -8.12 9.84 -6.12
CA ALA A 118 -7.54 10.76 -5.14
C ALA A 118 -8.45 10.92 -3.91
N SER A 119 -9.77 10.99 -4.12
CA SER A 119 -10.75 11.01 -3.03
C SER A 119 -10.66 9.80 -2.11
N TYR A 120 -10.57 8.61 -2.71
CA TYR A 120 -10.36 7.34 -2.02
C TYR A 120 -9.02 7.30 -1.28
N CYS A 121 -7.93 7.67 -1.97
CA CYS A 121 -6.59 7.72 -1.39
C CYS A 121 -6.53 8.58 -0.14
N CYS A 122 -7.12 9.78 -0.17
CA CYS A 122 -7.18 10.66 0.99
C CYS A 122 -7.99 10.05 2.14
N ALA A 123 -9.15 9.44 1.84
CA ALA A 123 -9.98 8.80 2.87
C ALA A 123 -9.25 7.68 3.61
N VAL A 124 -8.60 6.78 2.84
CA VAL A 124 -7.84 5.67 3.43
C VAL A 124 -6.64 6.19 4.21
N LEU A 125 -5.89 7.15 3.65
CA LEU A 125 -4.72 7.69 4.33
C LEU A 125 -5.08 8.43 5.61
N ASP A 126 -6.19 9.15 5.65
CA ASP A 126 -6.71 9.77 6.87
C ASP A 126 -7.01 8.73 7.96
N ALA A 127 -7.60 7.59 7.57
CA ALA A 127 -7.84 6.48 8.49
C ALA A 127 -6.54 5.82 8.98
N LEU A 128 -5.57 5.60 8.09
CA LEU A 128 -4.26 5.07 8.47
C LEU A 128 -3.54 6.01 9.43
N GLU A 129 -3.49 7.31 9.12
CA GLU A 129 -2.83 8.30 9.95
C GLU A 129 -3.50 8.43 11.33
N GLN A 130 -4.81 8.68 11.38
CA GLN A 130 -5.48 9.01 12.65
C GLN A 130 -5.92 7.77 13.45
N GLN A 131 -6.44 6.73 12.79
CA GLN A 131 -7.04 5.57 13.48
C GLN A 131 -6.04 4.43 13.72
N VAL A 132 -5.05 4.27 12.83
CA VAL A 132 -4.03 3.20 12.95
C VAL A 132 -2.79 3.73 13.66
N MET A 133 -2.18 4.80 13.13
CA MET A 133 -0.92 5.34 13.63
C MET A 133 -1.07 6.41 14.72
N GLN A 134 -2.27 6.95 14.92
CA GLN A 134 -2.55 8.01 15.92
C GLN A 134 -1.70 9.27 15.69
N LEU A 135 -1.45 9.59 14.42
CA LEU A 135 -0.75 10.80 14.01
C LEU A 135 -1.68 12.03 14.02
N PRO A 136 -1.11 13.23 14.12
CA PRO A 136 -1.88 14.46 13.99
C PRO A 136 -2.58 14.56 12.63
N ARG A 137 -3.77 15.16 12.62
CA ARG A 137 -4.54 15.42 11.40
C ARG A 137 -3.72 16.16 10.34
N SER A 138 -3.70 15.63 9.13
CA SER A 138 -3.11 16.24 7.94
C SER A 138 -4.17 16.78 6.98
N PHE A 139 -3.73 17.28 5.83
CA PHE A 139 -4.59 17.76 4.74
C PHE A 139 -5.50 16.66 4.14
N TYR A 140 -5.22 15.37 4.37
CA TYR A 140 -6.05 14.30 3.82
C TYR A 140 -7.41 14.14 4.50
N SER A 141 -7.58 14.74 5.69
CA SER A 141 -8.85 14.67 6.40
C SER A 141 -9.97 15.27 5.59
N HIS A 142 -11.08 14.53 5.46
CA HIS A 142 -12.28 14.98 4.76
C HIS A 142 -12.79 16.35 5.29
N VAL A 143 -12.55 16.67 6.56
CA VAL A 143 -12.84 18.01 7.13
C VAL A 143 -11.95 19.09 6.53
N GLU A 144 -10.64 18.84 6.40
CA GLU A 144 -9.69 19.81 5.84
C GLU A 144 -9.92 20.00 4.33
N LEU A 145 -10.17 18.91 3.60
CA LEU A 145 -10.53 18.95 2.19
C LEU A 145 -11.85 19.71 1.96
N ALA A 146 -12.85 19.50 2.83
CA ALA A 146 -14.09 20.25 2.79
C ALA A 146 -13.86 21.75 3.05
N LYS A 147 -13.04 22.10 4.05
CA LYS A 147 -12.64 23.50 4.32
C LYS A 147 -12.00 24.13 3.10
N GLU A 148 -11.08 23.43 2.44
CA GLU A 148 -10.44 23.91 1.21
C GLU A 148 -11.45 24.18 0.11
N SER A 149 -12.38 23.25 -0.15
CA SER A 149 -13.43 23.42 -1.17
C SER A 149 -14.36 24.60 -0.90
N HIS A 150 -14.61 24.92 0.38
CA HIS A 150 -15.39 26.08 0.81
C HIS A 150 -14.54 27.35 1.03
N LYS A 151 -13.25 27.33 0.69
CA LYS A 151 -12.31 28.45 0.92
C LYS A 151 -12.26 28.90 2.39
N MET A 152 -12.50 27.96 3.31
CA MET A 152 -12.31 28.16 4.74
C MET A 152 -10.85 27.95 5.11
N LYS A 153 -10.39 28.57 6.20
CA LYS A 153 -9.02 28.39 6.70
C LYS A 153 -8.86 26.96 7.24
N SER A 154 -7.88 26.22 6.71
CA SER A 154 -7.52 24.90 7.24
C SER A 154 -7.08 24.99 8.71
N SER A 155 -7.41 23.96 9.49
CA SER A 155 -6.97 23.80 10.88
C SER A 155 -5.55 23.23 10.99
N THR A 156 -4.97 22.76 9.88
CA THR A 156 -3.62 22.18 9.84
C THR A 156 -2.78 22.88 8.76
N SER A 157 -1.47 22.75 8.87
CA SER A 157 -0.52 23.20 7.84
C SER A 157 0.51 22.09 7.51
N HIS A 158 0.21 20.87 7.95
CA HIS A 158 1.14 19.76 8.02
C HIS A 158 0.64 18.57 7.21
N THR A 159 1.58 17.81 6.66
CA THR A 159 1.34 16.48 6.11
C THR A 159 2.24 15.47 6.80
N ASN A 160 1.72 14.30 7.16
CA ASN A 160 2.53 13.24 7.74
C ASN A 160 3.31 12.49 6.65
N PHE A 161 2.66 12.25 5.51
CA PHE A 161 3.21 11.52 4.38
C PHE A 161 2.86 12.20 3.06
N TYR A 162 3.67 11.97 2.03
CA TYR A 162 3.23 12.23 0.65
C TYR A 162 2.45 11.01 0.14
N ALA A 163 1.39 11.26 -0.62
CA ALA A 163 0.55 10.21 -1.17
C ALA A 163 0.15 10.50 -2.61
N LEU A 164 0.19 9.45 -3.42
CA LEU A 164 -0.06 9.48 -4.85
C LEU A 164 -1.21 8.54 -5.20
N SER A 165 -1.97 8.90 -6.22
CA SER A 165 -3.18 8.18 -6.64
C SER A 165 -3.16 7.81 -8.14
N ARG A 166 -4.26 7.24 -8.65
CA ARG A 166 -4.41 6.73 -10.02
C ARG A 166 -3.91 7.66 -11.09
N THR A 167 -4.32 8.94 -11.06
CA THR A 167 -3.99 9.91 -12.11
C THR A 167 -2.53 10.37 -12.07
N GLN A 168 -1.74 9.87 -11.11
CA GLN A 168 -0.30 10.06 -10.99
C GLN A 168 0.51 8.83 -11.41
N THR A 169 -0.15 7.79 -11.92
CA THR A 169 0.48 6.62 -12.54
C THR A 169 0.62 6.79 -14.05
N LEU A 170 1.37 5.90 -14.70
CA LEU A 170 1.32 5.74 -16.16
C LEU A 170 0.06 4.94 -16.54
N GLU A 171 -1.03 5.65 -16.79
CA GLU A 171 -2.35 5.09 -17.08
C GLU A 171 -2.34 4.24 -18.36
N GLN A 172 -1.59 4.65 -19.39
CA GLN A 172 -1.47 3.90 -20.64
C GLN A 172 -0.64 2.62 -20.47
N GLN A 173 0.14 2.53 -19.40
CA GLN A 173 0.92 1.35 -19.02
C GLN A 173 0.24 0.52 -17.93
N GLY A 174 -1.09 0.53 -17.86
CA GLY A 174 -1.85 -0.27 -16.90
C GLY A 174 -1.72 0.25 -15.46
N TYR A 175 -1.73 1.57 -15.31
CA TYR A 175 -1.55 2.30 -14.05
C TYR A 175 -0.23 1.95 -13.34
N MET A 176 0.87 1.89 -14.11
CA MET A 176 2.20 1.61 -13.57
C MET A 176 2.67 2.76 -12.67
N LYS A 177 3.17 2.42 -11.48
CA LYS A 177 3.70 3.37 -10.49
C LYS A 177 5.17 3.67 -10.80
N TYR A 178 5.39 4.37 -11.91
CA TYR A 178 6.73 4.57 -12.48
C TYR A 178 7.62 5.43 -11.57
N LEU A 179 8.52 4.80 -10.82
CA LEU A 179 9.33 5.43 -9.77
C LEU A 179 10.08 6.71 -10.19
N PRO A 180 10.60 6.86 -11.43
CA PRO A 180 11.22 8.12 -11.86
C PRO A 180 10.30 9.34 -11.78
N MET A 181 8.97 9.17 -11.80
CA MET A 181 8.01 10.27 -11.65
C MET A 181 8.13 10.97 -10.30
N LEU A 182 8.64 10.30 -9.26
CA LEU A 182 8.75 10.85 -7.91
C LEU A 182 9.72 12.04 -7.80
N GLY A 183 10.67 12.18 -8.73
CA GLY A 183 11.79 13.11 -8.60
C GLY A 183 12.76 12.77 -7.46
N ARG A 184 12.70 11.54 -6.95
CA ARG A 184 13.70 10.97 -6.03
C ARG A 184 14.80 10.29 -6.83
N LYS A 185 16.02 10.25 -6.28
CA LYS A 185 17.11 9.50 -6.92
C LYS A 185 16.75 8.02 -6.91
N ILE A 186 16.67 7.37 -8.07
CA ILE A 186 16.23 5.97 -8.17
C ILE A 186 17.11 5.01 -7.34
N SER A 187 18.39 5.33 -7.16
CA SER A 187 19.32 4.59 -6.28
C SER A 187 19.00 4.69 -4.79
N SER A 188 17.97 5.45 -4.41
CA SER A 188 17.55 5.71 -3.04
C SER A 188 16.05 5.44 -2.86
N VAL A 189 15.44 4.71 -3.78
CA VAL A 189 14.02 4.35 -3.77
C VAL A 189 13.87 2.84 -3.72
N VAL A 190 13.04 2.35 -2.81
CA VAL A 190 12.55 0.97 -2.77
C VAL A 190 11.03 1.00 -2.81
N MET A 191 10.42 0.01 -3.45
CA MET A 191 8.97 -0.10 -3.56
C MET A 191 8.48 -1.43 -2.98
N LEU A 192 7.39 -1.40 -2.23
CA LEU A 192 6.69 -2.58 -1.73
C LEU A 192 5.25 -2.57 -2.25
N ASP A 193 4.89 -3.59 -3.01
CA ASP A 193 3.58 -3.70 -3.68
C ASP A 193 3.36 -5.17 -4.04
N ASP A 194 2.15 -5.69 -3.86
CA ASP A 194 1.81 -7.09 -4.17
C ASP A 194 1.81 -7.35 -5.69
N ASN A 195 1.52 -6.31 -6.47
CA ASN A 195 1.31 -6.39 -7.90
C ASN A 195 2.54 -5.86 -8.66
N VAL A 196 3.29 -6.80 -9.24
CA VAL A 196 4.48 -6.51 -10.03
C VAL A 196 4.24 -5.65 -11.29
N ARG A 197 2.98 -5.37 -11.66
CA ARG A 197 2.65 -4.36 -12.69
C ARG A 197 3.16 -2.96 -12.33
N SER A 198 3.37 -2.68 -11.06
CA SER A 198 3.74 -1.37 -10.56
C SER A 198 5.19 -0.99 -10.85
N PHE A 199 6.10 -1.96 -10.92
CA PHE A 199 7.54 -1.72 -11.05
C PHE A 199 8.28 -2.59 -12.11
N PRO A 200 7.68 -3.00 -13.24
CA PRO A 200 8.35 -3.87 -14.21
C PRO A 200 9.54 -3.19 -14.91
N LEU A 201 9.56 -1.85 -14.97
CA LEU A 201 10.66 -1.07 -15.56
C LEU A 201 11.73 -0.62 -14.55
N THR A 202 11.51 -0.91 -13.26
CA THR A 202 12.47 -0.69 -12.17
C THR A 202 12.56 -1.95 -11.30
N PRO A 203 12.83 -3.13 -11.89
CA PRO A 203 12.69 -4.41 -11.22
C PRO A 203 13.64 -4.57 -10.02
N ARG A 204 14.79 -3.90 -10.02
CA ARG A 204 15.75 -3.96 -8.91
C ARG A 204 15.34 -3.12 -7.70
N ASN A 205 14.37 -2.22 -7.85
CA ASN A 205 13.84 -1.39 -6.77
C ASN A 205 12.62 -2.01 -6.08
N GLY A 206 11.89 -2.90 -6.76
CA GLY A 206 10.60 -3.42 -6.28
C GLY A 206 10.71 -4.70 -5.48
N ILE A 207 10.00 -4.78 -4.35
CA ILE A 207 9.78 -5.95 -3.52
C ILE A 207 8.31 -6.33 -3.69
N ARG A 208 8.08 -7.58 -4.10
CA ARG A 208 6.75 -8.17 -4.15
C ARG A 208 6.41 -8.73 -2.78
N ILE A 209 5.32 -8.26 -2.20
CA ILE A 209 4.71 -8.86 -1.01
C ILE A 209 3.59 -9.81 -1.45
N ASP A 210 3.23 -10.79 -0.62
CA ASP A 210 2.03 -11.57 -0.88
C ASP A 210 0.79 -10.66 -0.78
N ALA A 211 -0.19 -10.86 -1.66
CA ALA A 211 -1.41 -10.07 -1.64
C ALA A 211 -2.23 -10.35 -0.37
N PHE A 212 -2.76 -9.29 0.23
CA PHE A 212 -3.77 -9.34 1.26
C PHE A 212 -5.14 -9.35 0.59
N ASP A 213 -5.56 -10.54 0.20
CA ASP A 213 -6.74 -10.76 -0.65
C ASP A 213 -7.75 -11.69 0.06
N PRO A 214 -8.74 -11.12 0.77
CA PRO A 214 -9.87 -11.85 1.32
C PRO A 214 -10.87 -12.31 0.24
N ASP A 215 -11.57 -13.44 0.43
CA ASP A 215 -12.70 -13.78 -0.45
C ASP A 215 -13.92 -12.88 -0.13
N ASP A 216 -14.10 -11.84 -0.93
CA ASP A 216 -15.20 -10.88 -0.80
C ASP A 216 -16.59 -11.53 -0.76
N ARG A 217 -16.81 -12.65 -1.46
CA ARG A 217 -18.12 -13.33 -1.45
C ARG A 217 -18.35 -13.99 -0.09
N VAL A 218 -17.29 -14.55 0.50
CA VAL A 218 -17.35 -15.11 1.86
C VAL A 218 -17.56 -13.98 2.87
N LEU A 219 -16.82 -12.88 2.76
CA LEU A 219 -16.98 -11.72 3.66
C LEU A 219 -18.38 -11.11 3.60
N GLN A 220 -18.92 -10.88 2.41
CA GLN A 220 -20.27 -10.31 2.25
C GLN A 220 -21.35 -11.22 2.85
N ARG A 221 -21.27 -12.54 2.59
CA ARG A 221 -22.17 -13.52 3.18
C ARG A 221 -22.04 -13.58 4.70
N TYR A 222 -20.80 -13.50 5.19
CA TYR A 222 -20.54 -13.51 6.62
C TYR A 222 -21.12 -12.28 7.32
N MET A 223 -20.91 -11.08 6.76
CA MET A 223 -21.49 -9.84 7.28
C MET A 223 -23.01 -9.82 7.24
N PHE A 224 -23.62 -10.38 6.19
CA PHE A 224 -25.06 -10.55 6.12
C PHE A 224 -25.55 -11.51 7.21
N ALA A 225 -24.84 -12.63 7.40
CA ALA A 225 -25.18 -13.60 8.42
C ALA A 225 -25.07 -13.04 9.84
N LEU A 226 -24.00 -12.29 10.14
CA LEU A 226 -23.80 -11.63 11.43
C LEU A 226 -24.94 -10.66 11.76
N ARG A 227 -25.45 -9.91 10.79
CA ARG A 227 -26.60 -9.01 10.99
C ARG A 227 -27.87 -9.78 11.35
N ARG A 228 -28.17 -10.88 10.64
CA ARG A 228 -29.34 -11.72 10.96
C ARG A 228 -29.26 -12.35 12.35
N VAL A 229 -28.08 -12.80 12.78
CA VAL A 229 -27.88 -13.38 14.13
C VAL A 229 -28.13 -12.35 15.25
N GLN A 230 -27.97 -11.05 14.98
CA GLN A 230 -28.30 -10.02 15.95
C GLN A 230 -29.83 -9.81 16.10
N GLU A 231 -30.61 -10.23 15.11
CA GLU A 231 -32.06 -10.04 15.04
C GLU A 231 -32.84 -11.33 15.36
N GLU A 232 -32.29 -12.50 15.03
CA GLU A 232 -32.94 -13.81 15.15
C GLU A 232 -32.45 -14.61 16.37
N LYS A 233 -33.31 -15.47 16.92
CA LYS A 233 -32.91 -16.34 18.03
C LYS A 233 -32.10 -17.54 17.52
N PRO A 234 -31.09 -18.04 18.26
CA PRO A 234 -30.18 -19.09 17.78
C PRO A 234 -30.84 -20.40 17.31
N HIS A 235 -32.01 -20.75 17.83
CA HIS A 235 -32.72 -22.00 17.49
C HIS A 235 -33.59 -21.90 16.24
N GLU A 236 -33.74 -20.71 15.67
CA GLU A 236 -34.50 -20.45 14.44
C GLU A 236 -33.58 -20.36 13.21
N MET A 237 -32.26 -20.47 13.41
CA MET A 237 -31.28 -20.28 12.36
C MET A 237 -31.25 -21.45 11.37
N GLU A 238 -31.44 -21.14 10.09
CA GLU A 238 -31.32 -22.09 8.99
C GLU A 238 -29.87 -22.62 8.84
N ASP A 239 -29.71 -23.86 8.40
CA ASP A 239 -28.39 -24.48 8.15
C ASP A 239 -27.50 -23.65 7.22
N ALA A 240 -28.11 -22.98 6.22
CA ALA A 240 -27.40 -22.10 5.30
C ALA A 240 -26.77 -20.88 5.99
N LEU A 241 -27.45 -20.34 7.01
CA LEU A 241 -26.95 -19.21 7.80
C LEU A 241 -25.76 -19.65 8.67
N VAL A 242 -25.87 -20.83 9.31
CA VAL A 242 -24.78 -21.44 10.08
C VAL A 242 -23.55 -21.68 9.21
N GLN A 243 -23.74 -22.18 7.98
CA GLN A 243 -22.65 -22.41 7.04
C GLN A 243 -21.94 -21.10 6.64
N CYS A 244 -22.69 -20.02 6.42
CA CYS A 244 -22.11 -18.70 6.11
C CYS A 244 -21.25 -18.17 7.27
N LEU A 245 -21.69 -18.37 8.53
CA LEU A 245 -20.92 -17.99 9.71
C LEU A 245 -19.62 -18.78 9.83
N GLN A 246 -19.68 -20.10 9.61
CA GLN A 246 -18.50 -20.96 9.67
C GLN A 246 -17.48 -20.62 8.58
N GLN A 247 -17.92 -20.41 7.34
CA GLN A 247 -17.04 -20.00 6.23
C GLN A 247 -16.38 -18.65 6.52
N GLY A 248 -17.17 -17.69 7.01
CA GLY A 248 -16.64 -16.39 7.44
C GLY A 248 -15.59 -16.50 8.54
N GLN A 249 -15.88 -17.26 9.60
CA GLN A 249 -14.93 -17.50 10.70
C GLN A 249 -13.64 -18.17 10.23
N GLN A 250 -13.73 -19.13 9.29
CA GLN A 250 -12.55 -19.77 8.70
C GLN A 250 -11.71 -18.76 7.91
N GLU A 251 -12.35 -17.87 7.15
CA GLU A 251 -11.65 -16.84 6.39
C GLU A 251 -11.00 -15.80 7.30
N ILE A 252 -11.69 -15.33 8.34
CA ILE A 252 -11.10 -14.47 9.37
C ILE A 252 -9.88 -15.14 10.00
N ALA A 253 -10.01 -16.41 10.43
CA ALA A 253 -8.91 -17.15 11.03
C ALA A 253 -7.73 -17.43 10.07
N ARG A 254 -7.98 -17.44 8.75
CA ARG A 254 -6.93 -17.48 7.72
C ARG A 254 -6.20 -16.14 7.67
N LEU A 255 -6.95 -15.04 7.59
CA LEU A 255 -6.41 -13.69 7.51
C LEU A 255 -5.61 -13.33 8.78
N GLU A 256 -6.06 -13.71 9.97
CA GLU A 256 -5.36 -13.47 11.25
C GLU A 256 -4.00 -14.16 11.38
N LYS A 257 -3.69 -15.10 10.46
CA LYS A 257 -2.38 -15.76 10.36
C LYS A 257 -1.46 -15.07 9.35
N ASP A 258 -1.94 -14.09 8.59
CA ASP A 258 -1.10 -13.32 7.67
C ASP A 258 0.00 -12.61 8.45
N ARG A 259 1.21 -12.75 7.94
CA ARG A 259 2.44 -12.23 8.54
C ARG A 259 3.37 -11.62 7.50
N ALA A 260 2.85 -11.35 6.29
CA ALA A 260 3.70 -10.93 5.17
C ALA A 260 4.37 -9.58 5.43
N LEU A 261 3.69 -8.66 6.14
CA LEU A 261 4.30 -7.38 6.54
C LEU A 261 5.50 -7.59 7.48
N LEU A 262 5.44 -8.57 8.38
CA LEU A 262 6.57 -8.92 9.24
C LEU A 262 7.69 -9.59 8.46
N ASP A 263 7.34 -10.44 7.50
CA ASP A 263 8.31 -11.23 6.73
C ASP A 263 9.15 -10.35 5.78
N VAL A 264 8.67 -9.17 5.38
CA VAL A 264 9.44 -8.19 4.59
C VAL A 264 10.29 -7.22 5.44
N LEU A 265 10.06 -7.13 6.76
CA LEU A 265 10.83 -6.22 7.62
C LEU A 265 12.35 -6.49 7.61
N PRO A 266 12.86 -7.74 7.61
CA PRO A 266 14.30 -7.98 7.57
C PRO A 266 15.00 -7.33 6.36
N VAL A 267 14.43 -7.46 5.16
CA VAL A 267 15.00 -6.84 3.95
C VAL A 267 14.88 -5.32 3.99
N LEU A 268 13.75 -4.78 4.46
CA LEU A 268 13.58 -3.33 4.60
C LEU A 268 14.55 -2.74 5.64
N ARG A 269 14.75 -3.40 6.78
CA ARG A 269 15.75 -3.01 7.79
C ARG A 269 17.14 -2.97 7.19
N ALA A 270 17.54 -3.99 6.42
CA ALA A 270 18.85 -4.04 5.78
C ALA A 270 19.03 -2.90 4.77
N VAL A 271 18.01 -2.65 3.94
CA VAL A 271 17.99 -1.53 2.99
C VAL A 271 18.10 -0.17 3.72
N ALA A 272 17.42 0.00 4.84
CA ALA A 272 17.48 1.24 5.63
C ALA A 272 18.87 1.51 6.23
N GLN A 273 19.72 0.48 6.38
CA GLN A 273 21.10 0.63 6.85
C GLN A 273 22.08 1.03 5.75
N VAL A 274 21.65 1.03 4.49
CA VAL A 274 22.49 1.54 3.40
C VAL A 274 22.78 3.03 3.68
N PRO A 275 24.06 3.47 3.63
CA PRO A 275 24.37 4.86 3.91
C PRO A 275 23.74 5.80 2.87
N ALA A 276 23.23 6.95 3.33
CA ALA A 276 22.65 7.96 2.46
C ALA A 276 23.60 8.33 1.30
N GLY A 277 23.05 8.36 0.08
CA GLY A 277 23.80 8.59 -1.16
C GLY A 277 24.40 7.34 -1.80
N GLN A 278 24.35 6.18 -1.13
CA GLN A 278 24.65 4.89 -1.76
C GLN A 278 23.41 4.28 -2.41
N ASP A 279 23.65 3.27 -3.26
CA ASP A 279 22.62 2.63 -4.05
C ASP A 279 21.96 1.47 -3.29
N VAL A 280 20.70 1.66 -2.91
CA VAL A 280 19.92 0.68 -2.13
C VAL A 280 19.70 -0.63 -2.88
N THR A 281 19.71 -0.62 -4.22
CA THR A 281 19.47 -1.84 -4.98
C THR A 281 20.61 -2.83 -4.82
N LYS A 282 21.83 -2.36 -4.50
CA LYS A 282 22.98 -3.24 -4.24
C LYS A 282 22.78 -4.08 -2.98
N GLU A 283 22.10 -3.53 -1.97
CA GLU A 283 21.71 -4.33 -0.81
C GLU A 283 20.60 -5.30 -1.19
N LEU A 284 19.56 -4.86 -1.92
CA LEU A 284 18.51 -5.74 -2.42
C LEU A 284 19.04 -6.91 -3.25
N ASP A 285 20.11 -6.72 -4.02
CA ASP A 285 20.75 -7.78 -4.81
C ASP A 285 21.25 -8.97 -3.96
N HIS A 286 21.49 -8.78 -2.66
CA HIS A 286 21.79 -9.87 -1.72
C HIS A 286 20.55 -10.66 -1.28
N TRP A 287 19.36 -10.11 -1.46
CA TRP A 287 18.08 -10.72 -1.08
C TRP A 287 17.39 -11.41 -2.25
N ARG A 288 18.10 -11.67 -3.35
CA ARG A 288 17.54 -12.27 -4.55
C ARG A 288 18.18 -13.61 -4.89
N ASP A 289 17.38 -14.49 -5.47
CA ASP A 289 17.88 -15.66 -6.17
C ASP A 289 18.77 -15.23 -7.36
N LEU A 290 19.76 -16.06 -7.72
CA LEU A 290 20.66 -15.75 -8.84
C LEU A 290 19.92 -15.53 -10.16
N ASP A 291 18.79 -16.19 -10.37
CA ASP A 291 17.96 -16.04 -11.57
C ASP A 291 17.25 -14.68 -11.66
N TYR A 292 17.30 -13.84 -10.62
CA TYR A 292 16.71 -12.50 -10.63
C TYR A 292 17.34 -11.57 -11.67
N VAL A 293 18.56 -11.86 -12.13
CA VAL A 293 19.17 -11.12 -13.27
C VAL A 293 18.34 -11.23 -14.56
N ARG A 294 17.46 -12.21 -14.67
CA ARG A 294 16.50 -12.32 -15.79
C ARG A 294 15.49 -11.18 -15.80
N CYS A 295 15.22 -10.55 -14.65
CA CYS A 295 14.39 -9.36 -14.58
C CYS A 295 15.06 -8.12 -15.21
N ASP A 296 16.35 -8.15 -15.53
CA ASP A 296 17.00 -7.05 -16.24
C ASP A 296 16.50 -6.91 -17.70
N ASP A 297 15.80 -7.93 -18.23
CA ASP A 297 15.15 -7.88 -19.54
C ASP A 297 13.70 -7.38 -19.42
N PHE A 298 13.41 -6.20 -19.98
CA PHE A 298 12.08 -5.61 -19.89
C PHE A 298 11.06 -6.30 -20.79
N MET A 299 11.48 -7.05 -21.81
CA MET A 299 10.56 -7.92 -22.56
C MET A 299 9.96 -8.99 -21.65
N GLU A 300 10.75 -9.49 -20.69
CA GLU A 300 10.32 -10.47 -19.70
C GLU A 300 9.45 -9.81 -18.63
N THR A 301 9.89 -8.71 -18.01
CA THR A 301 9.13 -8.07 -16.92
C THR A 301 7.83 -7.38 -17.39
N MET A 302 7.78 -6.87 -18.63
CA MET A 302 6.58 -6.26 -19.20
C MET A 302 5.58 -7.30 -19.74
N ASN A 303 6.02 -8.52 -20.03
CA ASN A 303 5.16 -9.58 -20.52
C ASN A 303 4.41 -10.26 -19.36
N VAL A 304 3.09 -10.03 -19.26
CA VAL A 304 2.20 -10.63 -18.24
C VAL A 304 2.19 -12.17 -18.21
N ARG A 305 2.61 -12.81 -19.30
CA ARG A 305 2.66 -14.27 -19.44
C ARG A 305 4.04 -14.86 -19.19
N SER A 306 5.06 -14.04 -18.96
CA SER A 306 6.41 -14.56 -18.74
C SER A 306 6.54 -15.21 -17.37
N ALA A 307 7.33 -16.28 -17.29
CA ALA A 307 7.67 -16.90 -16.00
C ALA A 307 8.47 -15.93 -15.12
N VAL A 308 9.32 -15.08 -15.71
CA VAL A 308 10.09 -14.06 -14.98
C VAL A 308 9.16 -13.12 -14.24
N ARG A 309 8.15 -12.55 -14.92
CA ARG A 309 7.22 -11.62 -14.28
C ARG A 309 6.36 -12.31 -13.22
N GLN A 310 5.89 -13.52 -13.50
CA GLN A 310 4.97 -14.24 -12.60
C GLN A 310 5.66 -14.80 -11.34
N GLN A 311 6.91 -15.24 -11.46
CA GLN A 311 7.56 -16.06 -10.44
C GLN A 311 8.85 -15.48 -9.87
N ILE A 312 9.50 -14.54 -10.56
CA ILE A 312 10.82 -14.02 -10.17
C ILE A 312 10.74 -12.55 -9.76
N LEU A 313 10.06 -11.73 -10.56
CA LEU A 313 10.01 -10.27 -10.36
C LEU A 313 9.49 -9.90 -8.97
N GLY A 314 10.26 -9.09 -8.26
CA GLY A 314 9.95 -8.62 -6.92
C GLY A 314 10.16 -9.65 -5.79
N VAL A 315 10.39 -10.93 -6.09
CA VAL A 315 10.57 -11.97 -5.05
C VAL A 315 11.87 -11.80 -4.28
N THR A 316 11.79 -11.73 -2.95
CA THR A 316 12.93 -11.71 -2.03
C THR A 316 13.10 -13.05 -1.32
N LEU A 317 14.34 -13.39 -0.99
CA LEU A 317 14.68 -14.56 -0.18
C LEU A 317 14.38 -14.30 1.30
N PRO A 318 14.09 -15.34 2.10
CA PRO A 318 13.89 -15.20 3.55
C PRO A 318 15.18 -14.79 4.29
N GLU A 319 16.35 -15.05 3.69
CA GLU A 319 17.65 -14.74 4.27
C GLU A 319 18.55 -14.03 3.25
N ARG A 320 19.34 -13.07 3.77
CA ARG A 320 20.35 -12.36 3.00
C ARG A 320 21.48 -13.29 2.59
N ARG A 321 21.82 -13.31 1.30
CA ARG A 321 22.97 -14.05 0.77
C ARG A 321 24.28 -13.30 1.04
N SER A 322 25.38 -14.05 1.18
CA SER A 322 26.73 -13.47 1.28
C SER A 322 27.18 -12.78 -0.01
N THR A 323 26.78 -13.33 -1.17
CA THR A 323 27.13 -12.81 -2.49
C THR A 323 25.88 -12.24 -3.17
N PRO A 324 25.94 -11.03 -3.74
CA PRO A 324 24.83 -10.45 -4.46
C PRO A 324 24.61 -11.16 -5.81
N ILE A 325 23.45 -10.95 -6.43
CA ILE A 325 23.27 -11.26 -7.84
C ILE A 325 24.23 -10.43 -8.71
N PRO A 326 24.59 -10.90 -9.92
CA PRO A 326 25.40 -10.12 -10.84
C PRO A 326 24.85 -8.71 -11.11
N ALA A 327 25.78 -7.78 -11.39
CA ALA A 327 25.45 -6.41 -11.73
C ALA A 327 24.50 -6.34 -12.93
N GLN A 328 23.62 -5.34 -12.91
CA GLN A 328 22.61 -5.14 -13.94
C GLN A 328 23.22 -5.08 -15.33
N LYS A 329 22.72 -5.91 -16.25
CA LYS A 329 23.10 -5.83 -17.66
C LYS A 329 22.21 -4.81 -18.35
N LEU A 330 22.81 -3.78 -18.93
CA LEU A 330 22.08 -2.84 -19.78
C LEU A 330 21.78 -3.52 -21.12
N SER A 331 20.49 -3.75 -21.40
CA SER A 331 20.02 -4.24 -22.69
C SER A 331 19.57 -3.08 -23.57
N PHE A 332 20.07 -3.03 -24.81
CA PHE A 332 19.59 -2.07 -25.81
C PHE A 332 18.07 -2.19 -26.03
N MET A 333 17.51 -3.40 -25.89
CA MET A 333 16.08 -3.66 -26.06
C MET A 333 15.21 -2.99 -24.99
N ASN A 334 15.76 -2.61 -23.84
CA ASN A 334 15.02 -1.93 -22.79
C ASN A 334 14.70 -0.46 -23.14
N SER A 335 15.45 0.13 -24.09
CA SER A 335 15.34 1.55 -24.45
C SER A 335 13.92 1.94 -24.86
N GLY A 336 13.27 1.18 -25.74
CA GLY A 336 11.92 1.49 -26.21
C GLY A 336 10.87 1.53 -25.11
N PHE A 337 10.99 0.67 -24.08
CA PHE A 337 10.09 0.70 -22.93
C PHE A 337 10.30 1.95 -22.07
N LEU A 338 11.57 2.30 -21.81
CA LEU A 338 11.93 3.48 -21.04
C LEU A 338 11.55 4.77 -21.77
N GLU A 339 11.75 4.84 -23.09
CA GLU A 339 11.36 5.98 -23.92
C GLU A 339 9.84 6.19 -23.87
N SER A 340 9.06 5.12 -24.00
CA SER A 340 7.60 5.17 -23.90
C SER A 340 7.14 5.68 -22.52
N ALA A 341 7.68 5.10 -21.43
CA ALA A 341 7.36 5.51 -20.07
C ALA A 341 7.76 6.97 -19.78
N ASN A 342 8.93 7.39 -20.24
CA ASN A 342 9.43 8.77 -20.08
C ASN A 342 8.62 9.78 -20.91
N ALA A 343 8.14 9.39 -22.10
CA ALA A 343 7.26 10.22 -22.91
C ALA A 343 5.92 10.45 -22.20
N GLU A 344 5.31 9.41 -21.64
CA GLU A 344 4.07 9.52 -20.87
C GLU A 344 4.26 10.34 -19.59
N MET A 345 5.34 10.13 -18.83
CA MET A 345 5.71 10.97 -17.68
C MET A 345 5.85 12.45 -18.07
N THR A 346 6.46 12.75 -19.21
CA THR A 346 6.64 14.13 -19.69
C THR A 346 5.30 14.78 -20.04
N LEU A 347 4.39 14.02 -20.67
CA LEU A 347 3.02 14.48 -20.95
C LEU A 347 2.24 14.75 -19.67
N HIS A 348 2.42 13.90 -18.64
CA HIS A 348 1.83 14.08 -17.32
C HIS A 348 2.24 15.42 -16.68
N HIS A 349 3.55 15.67 -16.57
CA HIS A 349 4.07 16.92 -16.00
C HIS A 349 3.58 18.16 -16.79
N THR A 350 3.45 18.05 -18.10
CA THR A 350 2.97 19.16 -18.96
C THR A 350 1.48 19.46 -18.72
N ARG A 351 0.65 18.46 -18.50
CA ARG A 351 -0.78 18.63 -18.17
C ARG A 351 -0.96 19.29 -16.80
N SER A 352 -0.22 18.82 -15.79
CA SER A 352 -0.26 19.38 -14.44
C SER A 352 0.16 20.85 -14.40
N ALA A 353 1.18 21.24 -15.19
CA ALA A 353 1.62 22.63 -15.29
C ALA A 353 0.63 23.58 -16.00
N ARG A 354 -0.31 23.06 -16.79
CA ARG A 354 -1.37 23.86 -17.41
C ARG A 354 -2.54 24.12 -16.45
N HIS A 355 -2.88 23.14 -15.61
CA HIS A 355 -3.94 23.29 -14.61
C HIS A 355 -3.56 24.26 -13.50
N SER A 356 -2.27 24.42 -13.18
CA SER A 356 -1.82 25.40 -12.18
C SER A 356 -1.74 26.85 -12.68
N LYS A 357 -1.99 27.12 -13.97
CA LYS A 357 -1.93 28.46 -14.58
C LYS A 357 -3.29 29.05 -14.95
N LEU A 358 -4.35 28.26 -14.91
CA LEU A 358 -5.75 28.69 -15.11
C LEU A 358 -6.40 28.89 -13.76
#